data_AF-A0A1R1B333-F1
#
_entry.id   AF-A0A1R1B333-F1
#
_cell.length_a   1.000
_cell.length_b   1.000
_cell.length_c   1.000
_cell.angle_alpha   90.00
_cell.angle_beta   90.00
_cell.angle_gamma   90.00
#
_symmetry.space_group_name_H-M   'P 1'
#
loop_
_entity.id
_entity.type
_entity.pdbx_description
1 polymer ?
#
loop_
_entity_poly.entity_id
_entity_poly.type
_entity_poly.pdbx_seq_one_letter_code
_entity_poly.pdbx_strand_id
1 'polypeptide(L)'
;MQLFNEKGEANSKPLTTQEVIEAMDIKGRTHLPFQQRRIKSGLSKEEIAYFNEHRDEYPDMEIVEERIRQYSPDRVAVQLVGYMNKMKGAKENLDFYKEINADQSDPMLKYLDSEEVGYDGIELMYQKEMRGLNGYKSYQIDSMSRIVGDMKLTKPVKGQNLYLTINRKVQLTAQVNKRPFC
;
A
#
# COMPACT_ATOMS: atom_id res chain seq x y z
N MET A 1 22.15 -1.66 -8.46
CA MET A 1 22.38 -2.56 -7.29
C MET A 1 23.35 -1.96 -6.29
N GLN A 2 24.53 -1.47 -6.72
CA GLN A 2 25.39 -0.61 -5.87
C GLN A 2 24.61 0.58 -5.30
N LEU A 3 23.74 1.19 -6.13
CA LEU A 3 22.85 2.28 -5.73
C LEU A 3 22.07 2.04 -4.43
N PHE A 4 21.39 0.89 -4.26
CA PHE A 4 20.56 0.64 -3.08
C PHE A 4 21.38 0.44 -1.81
N ASN A 5 22.63 0.00 -1.95
CA ASN A 5 23.56 -0.16 -0.83
C ASN A 5 24.32 1.14 -0.53
N GLU A 6 24.51 2.00 -1.53
CA GLU A 6 25.29 3.25 -1.42
C GLU A 6 24.41 4.45 -1.04
N LYS A 7 23.17 4.51 -1.55
CA LYS A 7 22.23 5.63 -1.36
C LYS A 7 20.99 5.28 -0.54
N GLY A 8 20.84 4.01 -0.12
CA GLY A 8 19.77 3.58 0.76
C GLY A 8 19.94 4.11 2.19
N GLU A 9 18.85 4.18 2.95
CA GLU A 9 18.94 4.56 4.37
C GLU A 9 19.74 3.53 5.18
N ALA A 10 20.63 4.01 6.06
CA ALA A 10 21.54 3.19 6.86
C ALA A 10 20.86 2.13 7.75
N ASN A 11 19.56 2.31 8.05
CA ASN A 11 18.76 1.40 8.88
C ASN A 11 17.88 0.43 8.07
N SER A 12 17.90 0.51 6.73
CA SER A 12 17.10 -0.37 5.87
C SER A 12 17.88 -1.64 5.51
N LYS A 13 17.23 -2.81 5.53
CA LYS A 13 17.85 -4.06 5.10
C LYS A 13 18.26 -3.90 3.61
N PRO A 14 19.55 -4.05 3.27
CA PRO A 14 19.98 -3.94 1.88
C PRO A 14 19.34 -5.06 1.05
N LEU A 15 18.70 -4.70 -0.07
CA LEU A 15 18.17 -5.69 -1.00
C LEU A 15 19.33 -6.41 -1.68
N THR A 16 19.31 -7.74 -1.63
CA THR A 16 20.27 -8.56 -2.36
C THR A 16 19.88 -8.70 -3.83
N THR A 17 20.86 -8.96 -4.70
CA THR A 17 20.63 -9.19 -6.14
C THR A 17 19.64 -10.32 -6.39
N GLN A 18 19.66 -11.35 -5.54
CA GLN A 18 18.78 -12.51 -5.67
C GLN A 18 17.32 -12.17 -5.33
N GLU A 19 17.09 -11.40 -4.26
CA GLU A 19 15.76 -10.90 -3.89
C GLU A 19 15.18 -9.99 -5.00
N VAL A 20 16.02 -9.19 -5.66
CA VAL A 20 15.57 -8.31 -6.76
C VAL A 20 15.20 -9.11 -8.01
N ILE A 21 16.01 -10.10 -8.40
CA ILE A 21 15.69 -10.98 -9.54
C ILE A 21 14.42 -11.78 -9.27
N GLU A 22 14.22 -12.23 -8.04
CA GLU A 22 13.01 -12.92 -7.62
C GLU A 22 11.79 -11.99 -7.67
N ALA A 23 11.89 -10.77 -7.14
CA ALA A 23 10.82 -9.76 -7.21
C ALA A 23 10.51 -9.34 -8.66
N MET A 24 11.52 -9.32 -9.54
CA MET A 24 11.33 -9.07 -10.97
C MET A 24 10.67 -10.22 -11.69
N ASP A 25 10.59 -11.45 -11.13
CA ASP A 25 9.97 -12.65 -11.71
C ASP A 25 10.21 -12.80 -13.23
N ILE A 26 11.46 -12.67 -13.67
CA ILE A 26 11.81 -12.62 -15.10
C ILE A 26 11.30 -13.86 -15.87
N LYS A 27 11.20 -15.01 -15.18
CA LYS A 27 10.71 -16.27 -15.75
C LYS A 27 9.17 -16.36 -15.80
N GLY A 28 8.45 -15.36 -15.31
CA GLY A 28 6.99 -15.30 -15.33
C GLY A 28 6.31 -16.44 -14.59
N ARG A 29 6.89 -16.90 -13.48
CA ARG A 29 6.39 -18.07 -12.73
C ARG A 29 5.16 -17.74 -11.90
N THR A 30 5.06 -16.49 -11.46
CA THR A 30 4.08 -16.04 -10.46
C THR A 30 3.20 -14.92 -10.97
N HIS A 31 3.71 -14.07 -11.86
CA HIS A 31 3.01 -12.90 -12.37
C HIS A 31 2.98 -12.88 -13.90
N LEU A 32 1.91 -12.31 -14.45
CA LEU A 32 1.78 -12.09 -15.89
C LEU A 32 2.84 -11.08 -16.39
N PRO A 33 3.26 -11.13 -17.67
CA PRO A 33 4.32 -10.26 -18.20
C PRO A 33 4.03 -8.75 -18.06
N PHE A 34 2.76 -8.36 -18.14
CA PHE A 34 2.32 -6.96 -18.06
C PHE A 34 1.91 -6.52 -16.65
N GLN A 35 2.02 -7.40 -15.65
CA GLN A 35 1.67 -7.07 -14.28
C GLN A 35 2.82 -6.30 -13.64
N GLN A 36 2.52 -5.11 -13.11
CA GLN A 36 3.48 -4.30 -12.36
C GLN A 36 3.92 -5.04 -11.10
N ARG A 37 5.23 -5.03 -10.83
CA ARG A 37 5.86 -5.76 -9.73
C ARG A 37 6.56 -4.76 -8.81
N ARG A 38 6.29 -4.86 -7.51
CA ARG A 38 6.99 -4.05 -6.51
C ARG A 38 8.37 -4.64 -6.26
N ILE A 39 9.42 -3.88 -6.56
CA ILE A 39 10.81 -4.29 -6.31
C ILE A 39 11.25 -3.86 -4.90
N LYS A 40 11.02 -2.60 -4.53
CA LYS A 40 11.39 -2.03 -3.23
C LYS A 40 10.34 -1.01 -2.76
N SER A 41 10.11 -0.95 -1.46
CA SER A 41 9.31 0.09 -0.79
C SER A 41 10.18 0.89 0.18
N GLY A 42 9.80 2.14 0.49
CA GLY A 42 10.55 2.99 1.41
C GLY A 42 11.87 3.49 0.82
N LEU A 43 11.81 4.06 -0.39
CA LEU A 43 12.97 4.65 -1.05
C LEU A 43 13.43 5.91 -0.31
N SER A 44 14.75 6.08 -0.18
CA SER A 44 15.35 7.32 0.32
C SER A 44 15.20 8.46 -0.70
N LYS A 45 15.39 9.71 -0.25
CA LYS A 45 15.32 10.87 -1.17
C LYS A 45 16.41 10.81 -2.23
N GLU A 46 17.59 10.31 -1.87
CA GLU A 46 18.74 10.15 -2.74
C GLU A 46 18.50 9.06 -3.79
N GLU A 47 17.84 7.95 -3.40
CA GLU A 47 17.40 6.92 -4.35
C GLU A 47 16.36 7.47 -5.33
N ILE A 48 15.36 8.19 -4.83
CA ILE A 48 14.33 8.81 -5.66
C ILE A 48 14.96 9.80 -6.65
N ALA A 49 15.86 10.67 -6.19
CA ALA A 49 16.54 11.64 -7.05
C ALA A 49 17.33 10.93 -8.17
N TYR A 50 18.11 9.91 -7.82
CA TYR A 50 18.91 9.15 -8.79
C TYR A 50 18.05 8.53 -9.89
N PHE A 51 16.95 7.84 -9.53
CA PHE A 51 16.07 7.22 -10.53
C PHE A 51 15.31 8.24 -11.37
N ASN A 52 15.01 9.43 -10.84
CA ASN A 52 14.42 10.50 -11.62
C ASN A 52 15.42 11.09 -12.64
N GLU A 53 16.69 11.22 -12.27
CA GLU A 53 17.75 11.67 -13.18
C GLU A 53 18.06 10.64 -14.29
N HIS A 54 18.03 9.35 -13.95
CA HIS A 54 18.39 8.25 -14.86
C HIS A 54 17.14 7.57 -15.43
N ARG A 55 16.03 8.30 -15.57
CA ARG A 55 14.75 7.73 -16.02
C ARG A 55 14.86 7.09 -17.42
N ASP A 56 15.69 7.68 -18.28
CA ASP A 56 15.91 7.20 -19.66
C ASP A 56 16.70 5.87 -19.69
N GLU A 57 17.49 5.59 -18.65
CA GLU A 57 18.23 4.32 -18.53
C GLU A 57 17.35 3.18 -18.01
N TYR A 58 16.23 3.52 -17.35
CA TYR A 58 15.31 2.57 -16.74
C TYR A 58 13.86 2.78 -17.21
N PRO A 59 13.56 2.62 -18.53
CA PRO A 59 12.24 2.92 -19.09
C PRO A 59 11.12 2.04 -18.50
N ASP A 60 11.45 0.83 -18.04
CA ASP A 60 10.51 -0.13 -17.45
C ASP A 60 10.36 0.00 -15.93
N MET A 61 11.10 0.90 -15.29
CA MET A 61 10.97 1.17 -13.86
C MET A 61 10.18 2.45 -13.60
N GLU A 62 9.29 2.38 -12.63
CA GLU A 62 8.50 3.52 -12.20
C GLU A 62 8.52 3.65 -10.68
N ILE A 63 8.69 4.88 -10.20
CA ILE A 63 8.50 5.21 -8.79
C ILE A 63 7.03 5.57 -8.60
N VAL A 64 6.36 4.82 -7.74
CA VAL A 64 4.97 5.06 -7.35
C VAL A 64 4.94 5.55 -5.91
N GLU A 65 4.26 6.67 -5.69
CA GLU A 65 4.00 7.17 -4.34
C GLU A 65 2.91 6.32 -3.67
N GLU A 66 3.25 5.72 -2.54
CA GLU A 66 2.32 4.92 -1.74
C GLU A 66 2.08 5.59 -0.39
N ARG A 67 0.83 5.58 0.07
CA ARG A 67 0.47 6.11 1.40
C ARG A 67 0.76 5.05 2.46
N ILE A 68 1.71 5.31 3.34
CA ILE A 68 1.97 4.48 4.53
C ILE A 68 1.18 5.03 5.74
N ARG A 69 0.60 4.13 6.55
CA ARG A 69 0.00 4.54 7.82
C ARG A 69 1.07 4.71 8.88
N GLN A 70 1.02 5.83 9.59
CA GLN A 70 1.85 6.10 10.76
C GLN A 70 0.96 6.15 12.00
N TYR A 71 1.14 5.18 12.89
CA TYR A 71 0.51 5.19 14.21
C TYR A 71 1.41 5.92 15.20
N SER A 72 0.80 6.66 16.12
CA SER A 72 1.54 7.37 17.17
C SER A 72 2.30 6.38 18.06
N PRO A 73 3.57 6.64 18.41
CA PRO A 73 4.38 5.75 19.24
C PRO A 73 3.81 5.52 20.64
N ASP A 74 3.06 6.49 21.17
CA ASP A 74 2.41 6.42 22.49
C ASP A 74 1.33 5.32 22.62
N ARG A 75 0.96 4.64 21.52
CA ARG A 75 -0.03 3.54 21.50
C ARG A 75 -1.33 3.87 22.25
N VAL A 76 -1.80 5.11 22.08
CA VAL A 76 -3.05 5.59 22.69
C VAL A 76 -4.22 4.86 22.05
N ALA A 77 -5.10 4.29 22.87
CA ALA A 77 -6.35 3.65 22.45
C ALA A 77 -6.23 2.69 21.25
N VAL A 78 -5.25 1.77 21.27
CA VAL A 78 -5.01 0.81 20.17
C VAL A 78 -6.27 0.04 19.78
N GLN A 79 -7.09 -0.40 20.74
CA GLN A 79 -8.33 -1.13 20.45
C GLN A 79 -9.39 -0.25 19.77
N LEU A 80 -9.43 1.04 20.10
CA LEU A 80 -10.35 1.99 19.49
C LEU A 80 -9.93 2.31 18.05
N VAL A 81 -8.64 2.63 17.86
CA VAL A 81 -8.11 2.94 16.53
C VAL A 81 -8.23 1.70 15.63
N GLY A 82 -7.89 0.53 16.16
CA GLY A 82 -7.83 -0.71 15.43
C GLY A 82 -6.54 -0.84 14.63
N TYR A 83 -6.58 -1.71 13.63
CA TYR A 83 -5.44 -2.00 12.76
C TYR A 83 -5.92 -2.37 11.36
N MET A 84 -4.98 -2.42 10.42
CA MET A 84 -5.22 -2.82 9.03
C MET A 84 -4.68 -4.24 8.77
N ASN A 85 -5.25 -4.90 7.78
CA ASN A 85 -4.79 -6.20 7.30
C ASN A 85 -4.86 -6.24 5.77
N LYS A 86 -4.19 -7.22 5.14
CA LYS A 86 -4.32 -7.44 3.69
C LYS A 86 -5.77 -7.80 3.36
N MET A 87 -6.31 -7.22 2.30
CA MET A 87 -7.66 -7.49 1.81
C MET A 87 -7.89 -8.99 1.62
N LYS A 88 -6.90 -9.74 1.11
CA LYS A 88 -6.98 -11.20 1.00
C LYS A 88 -7.37 -11.88 2.32
N GLY A 89 -6.68 -11.55 3.41
CA GLY A 89 -6.98 -12.09 4.74
C GLY A 89 -8.26 -11.52 5.34
N ALA A 90 -8.55 -10.24 5.09
CA ALA A 90 -9.78 -9.60 5.58
C ALA A 90 -11.04 -10.20 4.94
N LYS A 91 -11.01 -10.48 3.63
CA LYS A 91 -12.10 -11.12 2.89
C LYS A 91 -12.44 -12.51 3.41
N GLU A 92 -11.44 -13.27 3.85
CA GLU A 92 -11.64 -14.62 4.39
C GLU A 92 -12.30 -14.60 5.78
N ASN A 93 -11.99 -13.58 6.60
CA ASN A 93 -12.32 -13.58 8.02
C ASN A 93 -13.42 -12.57 8.43
N LEU A 94 -13.74 -11.57 7.61
CA LEU A 94 -14.71 -10.52 7.92
C LEU A 94 -15.84 -10.48 6.90
N ASP A 95 -17.08 -10.58 7.38
CA ASP A 95 -18.29 -10.55 6.54
C ASP A 95 -18.38 -9.27 5.71
N PHE A 96 -17.91 -8.14 6.26
CA PHE A 96 -17.85 -6.85 5.57
C PHE A 96 -17.14 -6.92 4.21
N TYR A 97 -16.12 -7.78 4.07
CA TYR A 97 -15.27 -7.86 2.88
C TYR A 97 -15.59 -9.05 1.96
N LYS A 98 -16.32 -10.08 2.42
CA LYS A 98 -16.55 -11.33 1.67
C LYS A 98 -17.09 -11.09 0.26
N GLU A 99 -18.09 -10.23 0.13
CA GLU A 99 -18.80 -9.97 -1.12
C GLU A 99 -18.58 -8.53 -1.63
N ILE A 100 -17.66 -7.77 -1.03
CA ILE A 100 -17.48 -6.34 -1.33
C ILE A 100 -17.12 -6.05 -2.81
N ASN A 101 -16.59 -7.06 -3.50
CA ASN A 101 -16.20 -6.99 -4.91
C ASN A 101 -17.17 -7.73 -5.86
N ALA A 102 -18.20 -8.42 -5.35
CA ALA A 102 -19.03 -9.34 -6.16
C ALA A 102 -19.72 -8.62 -7.33
N ASP A 103 -20.30 -7.45 -7.05
CA ASP A 103 -21.04 -6.64 -8.04
C ASP A 103 -20.23 -5.42 -8.53
N GLN A 104 -18.92 -5.39 -8.28
CA GLN A 104 -18.10 -4.22 -8.59
C GLN A 104 -17.47 -4.31 -9.98
N SER A 105 -18.03 -3.56 -10.92
CA SER A 105 -17.50 -3.43 -12.29
C SER A 105 -16.52 -2.27 -12.44
N ASP A 106 -16.58 -1.24 -11.59
CA ASP A 106 -15.65 -0.11 -11.62
C ASP A 106 -14.30 -0.50 -11.00
N PRO A 107 -13.20 -0.46 -11.78
CA PRO A 107 -11.86 -0.74 -11.25
C PRO A 107 -11.44 0.20 -10.10
N MET A 108 -11.97 1.42 -10.04
CA MET A 108 -11.64 2.38 -8.97
C MET A 108 -12.20 1.97 -7.61
N LEU A 109 -13.36 1.31 -7.61
CA LEU A 109 -14.07 0.86 -6.42
C LEU A 109 -13.66 -0.56 -6.01
N LYS A 110 -13.08 -1.34 -6.92
CA LYS A 110 -12.64 -2.69 -6.65
C LYS A 110 -11.48 -2.70 -5.65
N TYR A 111 -11.58 -3.56 -4.65
CA TYR A 111 -10.52 -3.84 -3.70
C TYR A 111 -9.50 -4.81 -4.31
N LEU A 112 -8.22 -4.50 -4.18
CA LEU A 112 -7.14 -5.40 -4.59
C LEU A 112 -6.78 -6.34 -3.43
N ASP A 113 -6.52 -7.62 -3.71
CA ASP A 113 -6.15 -8.58 -2.65
C ASP A 113 -4.88 -8.18 -1.89
N SER A 114 -3.98 -7.44 -2.54
CA SER A 114 -2.74 -6.90 -1.98
C SER A 114 -2.92 -5.58 -1.21
N GLU A 115 -4.09 -4.93 -1.33
CA GLU A 115 -4.42 -3.68 -0.64
C GLU A 115 -4.49 -3.90 0.88
N GLU A 116 -4.11 -2.89 1.65
CA GLU A 116 -4.35 -2.88 3.09
C GLU A 116 -5.70 -2.24 3.38
N VAL A 117 -6.51 -2.92 4.19
CA VAL A 117 -7.86 -2.48 4.57
C VAL A 117 -8.01 -2.52 6.08
N GLY A 118 -8.82 -1.62 6.64
CA GLY A 118 -9.15 -1.61 8.06
C GLY A 118 -9.77 -2.93 8.47
N TYR A 119 -9.25 -3.53 9.53
CA TYR A 119 -9.65 -4.84 10.01
C TYR A 119 -10.43 -4.76 11.33
N ASP A 120 -10.18 -3.73 12.14
CA ASP A 120 -10.89 -3.50 13.40
C ASP A 120 -10.96 -2.00 13.72
N GLY A 121 -11.72 -1.66 14.75
CA GLY A 121 -11.81 -0.30 15.30
C GLY A 121 -12.26 0.74 14.28
N ILE A 122 -11.75 1.96 14.45
CA ILE A 122 -12.02 3.10 13.57
C ILE A 122 -11.55 2.84 12.13
N GLU A 123 -10.44 2.11 11.96
CA GLU A 123 -9.93 1.74 10.63
C GLU A 123 -10.98 0.97 9.83
N LEU A 124 -11.63 -0.04 10.42
CA LEU A 124 -12.72 -0.76 9.77
C LEU A 124 -14.00 0.09 9.66
N MET A 125 -14.40 0.74 10.76
CA MET A 125 -15.66 1.48 10.82
C MET A 125 -15.77 2.58 9.76
N TYR A 126 -14.68 3.30 9.49
CA TYR A 126 -14.62 4.39 8.52
C TYR A 126 -13.83 4.02 7.25
N GLN A 127 -13.69 2.72 6.96
CA GLN A 127 -12.94 2.26 5.79
C GLN A 127 -13.46 2.88 4.49
N LYS A 128 -14.79 2.98 4.34
CA LYS A 128 -15.42 3.48 3.10
C LYS A 128 -15.06 4.94 2.83
N GLU A 129 -15.01 5.75 3.87
CA GLU A 129 -14.69 7.17 3.82
C GLU A 129 -13.18 7.41 3.67
N MET A 130 -12.37 6.66 4.41
CA MET A 130 -10.91 6.88 4.50
C MET A 130 -10.11 6.28 3.34
N ARG A 131 -10.60 5.20 2.71
CA ARG A 131 -9.89 4.50 1.62
C ARG A 131 -9.65 5.42 0.43
N GLY A 132 -10.70 6.09 -0.04
CA GLY A 132 -10.71 6.77 -1.32
C GLY A 132 -10.91 5.81 -2.50
N LEU A 133 -10.48 6.25 -3.69
CA LEU A 133 -10.65 5.49 -4.93
C LEU A 133 -9.30 5.13 -5.54
N ASN A 134 -9.20 3.91 -6.05
CA ASN A 134 -8.01 3.43 -6.72
C ASN A 134 -7.84 4.12 -8.07
N GLY A 135 -6.59 4.46 -8.40
CA GLY A 135 -6.19 4.79 -9.75
C GLY A 135 -5.83 3.51 -10.49
N TYR A 136 -5.81 3.57 -11.82
CA TYR A 136 -5.34 2.46 -12.63
C TYR A 136 -4.79 2.96 -13.97
N LYS A 137 -3.95 2.13 -14.57
CA LYS A 137 -3.45 2.31 -15.93
C LYS A 137 -4.07 1.24 -16.83
N SER A 138 -4.62 1.66 -17.95
CA SER A 138 -5.15 0.76 -18.97
C SER A 138 -4.23 0.75 -20.17
N TYR A 139 -3.80 -0.45 -20.55
CA TYR A 139 -3.02 -0.72 -21.74
C TYR A 139 -3.87 -1.54 -22.70
N GLN A 140 -3.87 -1.15 -23.97
CA GLN A 140 -4.39 -2.02 -25.03
C GLN A 140 -3.33 -3.08 -25.32
N ILE A 141 -3.76 -4.34 -25.44
CA ILE A 141 -2.87 -5.48 -25.71
C ILE A 141 -3.32 -6.23 -26.96
N ASP A 142 -2.37 -6.80 -27.70
CA ASP A 142 -2.65 -7.70 -28.82
C ASP A 142 -2.90 -9.15 -28.35
N SER A 143 -3.22 -10.05 -29.27
CA SER A 143 -3.43 -11.47 -28.99
C SER A 143 -2.17 -12.19 -28.45
N MET A 144 -0.99 -11.58 -28.60
CA MET A 144 0.27 -12.07 -28.05
C MET A 144 0.61 -11.40 -26.70
N SER A 145 -0.33 -10.68 -26.09
CA SER A 145 -0.14 -9.93 -24.82
C SER A 145 0.94 -8.85 -24.87
N ARG A 146 1.23 -8.30 -26.06
CA ARG A 146 2.11 -7.15 -26.23
C ARG A 146 1.29 -5.87 -26.11
N ILE A 147 1.84 -4.87 -25.44
CA ILE A 147 1.21 -3.55 -25.31
C ILE A 147 1.18 -2.91 -26.70
N VAL A 148 -0.02 -2.60 -27.19
CA VAL A 148 -0.25 -1.95 -28.47
C VAL A 148 -1.07 -0.68 -28.24
N GLY A 149 -0.47 0.49 -28.46
CA GLY A 149 -1.15 1.78 -28.33
C GLY A 149 -0.92 2.49 -26.99
N ASP A 150 -1.67 3.57 -26.82
CA ASP A 150 -1.41 4.54 -25.75
C ASP A 150 -1.91 4.08 -24.38
N MET A 151 -1.12 4.41 -23.36
CA MET A 151 -1.46 4.21 -21.96
C MET A 151 -2.52 5.25 -21.52
N LYS A 152 -3.63 4.77 -20.97
CA LYS A 152 -4.64 5.62 -20.31
C LYS A 152 -4.46 5.57 -18.81
N LEU A 153 -4.27 6.73 -18.18
CA LEU A 153 -4.11 6.87 -16.73
C LEU A 153 -5.38 7.45 -16.10
N THR A 154 -5.99 6.68 -15.20
CA THR A 154 -7.00 7.17 -14.26
C THR A 154 -6.33 7.42 -12.92
N LYS A 155 -6.31 8.69 -12.48
CA LYS A 155 -5.63 9.07 -11.22
C LYS A 155 -6.43 8.60 -10.00
N PRO A 156 -5.77 8.17 -8.92
CA PRO A 156 -6.44 7.84 -7.66
C PRO A 156 -7.07 9.08 -7.02
N VAL A 157 -8.11 8.86 -6.21
CA VAL A 157 -8.75 9.91 -5.41
C VAL A 157 -8.46 9.68 -3.94
N LYS A 158 -7.89 10.68 -3.28
CA LYS A 158 -7.60 10.63 -1.85
C LYS A 158 -8.91 10.52 -1.04
N GLY A 159 -8.99 9.54 -0.16
CA GLY A 159 -10.05 9.41 0.84
C GLY A 159 -10.07 10.53 1.87
N GLN A 160 -11.11 10.57 2.68
CA GLN A 160 -11.38 11.64 3.63
C GLN A 160 -10.48 11.56 4.86
N ASN A 161 -10.21 12.72 5.47
CA ASN A 161 -9.56 12.79 6.77
C ASN A 161 -10.61 12.67 7.88
N LEU A 162 -10.37 11.82 8.87
CA LEU A 162 -11.24 11.68 10.03
C LEU A 162 -10.74 12.53 11.20
N TYR A 163 -11.60 13.37 11.76
CA TYR A 163 -11.33 14.14 12.97
C TYR A 163 -12.16 13.57 14.12
N LEU A 164 -11.48 13.07 15.16
CA LEU A 164 -12.13 12.46 16.30
C LEU A 164 -12.38 13.48 17.40
N THR A 165 -13.48 13.30 18.13
CA THR A 165 -13.79 14.08 19.34
C THR A 165 -12.95 13.66 20.55
N ILE A 166 -12.13 12.62 20.41
CA ILE A 166 -11.39 11.99 21.51
C ILE A 166 -10.12 12.80 21.81
N ASN A 167 -10.03 13.27 23.04
CA ASN A 167 -8.85 13.98 23.51
C ASN A 167 -7.73 13.01 23.87
N ARG A 168 -6.60 13.10 23.15
CA ARG A 168 -5.41 12.26 23.36
C ARG A 168 -4.90 12.26 24.80
N LYS A 169 -4.83 13.43 25.46
CA LYS A 169 -4.28 13.55 26.81
C LYS A 169 -5.18 12.86 27.83
N VAL A 170 -6.48 13.10 27.75
CA VAL A 170 -7.48 12.48 28.63
C VAL A 170 -7.45 10.95 28.48
N GLN A 171 -7.40 10.47 27.23
CA GLN A 171 -7.35 9.04 26.93
C GLN A 171 -6.07 8.38 27.48
N LEU A 172 -4.91 9.01 27.31
CA LEU A 172 -3.65 8.55 27.88
C LEU A 172 -3.71 8.44 29.40
N THR A 173 -4.18 9.48 30.09
CA THR A 173 -4.31 9.46 31.55
C THR A 173 -5.25 8.34 32.01
N ALA A 174 -6.38 8.14 31.34
CA ALA A 174 -7.32 7.07 31.67
C ALA A 174 -6.71 5.67 31.46
N GLN A 175 -5.94 5.46 30.38
CA GLN A 175 -5.29 4.17 30.11
C GLN A 175 -4.19 3.83 31.11
N VAL A 176 -3.37 4.81 31.49
CA VAL A 176 -2.31 4.64 32.50
C VAL A 176 -2.91 4.35 33.87
N ASN A 177 -3.98 5.06 34.26
CA ASN A 177 -4.65 4.87 35.55
C ASN A 177 -5.43 3.55 35.68
N LYS A 178 -5.50 2.71 34.63
CA LYS A 178 -6.04 1.35 34.72
C LYS A 178 -5.09 0.33 35.39
N ARG A 179 -3.93 0.76 35.89
CA ARG A 179 -3.05 -0.01 36.80
C ARG A 179 -2.70 0.89 37.99
N PRO A 180 -3.41 0.89 39.15
CA PRO A 180 -3.50 -0.26 40.07
C PRO A 180 -4.82 -0.37 40.87
N PHE A 181 -5.51 -1.50 40.78
CA PHE A 181 -6.44 -2.01 41.81
C PHE A 181 -6.38 -3.55 41.80
N CYS A 182 -5.24 -4.10 42.21
CA CYS A 182 -5.07 -5.46 42.69
C CYS A 182 -3.95 -5.42 43.74
#